data_AF-A0A379UNR6-F1
#
_entry.id   AF-A0A379UNR6-F1
#
_cell.length_a   1.000
_cell.length_b   1.000
_cell.length_c   1.000
_cell.angle_alpha   90.00
_cell.angle_beta   90.00
_cell.angle_gamma   90.00
#
_symmetry.space_group_name_H-M   'P 1'
#
loop_
_entity.id
_entity.type
_entity.pdbx_description
1 polymer ?
#
loop_
_entity_poly.entity_id
_entity_poly.type
_entity_poly.pdbx_seq_one_letter_code
_entity_poly.pdbx_strand_id
1 'polypeptide(L)' 'MKFSELWLREWVNPAIDSDALANQITMAGLEVDGVEPVAEASMAFVVGEVVECASIRTLTNCV' A
#
# COMPACT_ATOMS: atom_id res chain seq x y z
N MET A 1 8.59 -5.59 -11.90
CA MET A 1 8.85 -5.76 -10.45
C MET A 1 8.02 -4.74 -9.69
N LYS A 2 7.42 -5.07 -8.54
CA LYS A 2 6.60 -4.13 -7.76
C LYS A 2 7.24 -3.84 -6.41
N PHE A 3 7.30 -2.58 -6.01
CA PHE A 3 7.81 -2.12 -4.71
C PHE A 3 7.08 -0.84 -4.28
N SER A 4 7.17 -0.51 -2.98
CA SER A 4 6.53 0.70 -2.45
C SER A 4 7.41 1.93 -2.70
N GLU A 5 6.82 2.99 -3.25
CA GLU A 5 7.50 4.29 -3.36
C GLU A 5 7.88 4.85 -2.00
N LEU A 6 7.05 4.63 -0.97
CA LEU A 6 7.34 5.07 0.39
C LEU A 6 8.65 4.44 0.90
N TRP A 7 8.82 3.15 0.66
CA TRP A 7 10.05 2.44 1.02
C TRP A 7 11.25 3.00 0.25
N LEU A 8 11.13 3.30 -1.04
CA LEU A 8 12.22 3.92 -1.80
C LEU A 8 12.59 5.31 -1.24
N ARG A 9 11.60 6.10 -0.83
CA ARG A 9 11.78 7.43 -0.25
C ARG A 9 12.44 7.41 1.13
N GLU A 10 12.36 6.30 1.88
CA GLU A 10 13.12 6.15 3.13
C GLU A 10 14.64 6.12 2.89
N TRP A 11 15.08 5.61 1.74
CA TRP A 11 16.51 5.55 1.39
C TRP A 11 16.96 6.78 0.60
N VAL A 12 16.14 7.23 -0.36
CA VAL A 12 16.45 8.37 -1.22
C VAL A 12 15.16 9.16 -1.46
N ASN A 13 15.06 10.36 -0.89
CA ASN A 13 13.87 11.21 -1.00
C ASN A 13 14.10 12.47 -1.87
N PRO A 14 14.00 12.36 -3.20
CA PRO A 14 14.00 13.55 -4.05
C PRO A 14 12.69 14.33 -3.85
N ALA A 15 12.79 15.66 -3.85
CA ALA A 15 11.64 16.57 -3.75
C ALA A 15 10.86 16.69 -5.08
N ILE A 16 10.47 15.54 -5.64
CA ILE A 16 9.72 15.39 -6.88
C ILE A 16 8.47 14.53 -6.63
N ASP A 17 7.46 14.66 -7.48
CA ASP A 17 6.25 13.84 -7.43
C ASP A 17 6.47 12.42 -7.95
N SER A 18 5.49 11.54 -7.74
CA SER A 18 5.53 10.13 -8.16
C SER A 18 5.67 9.97 -9.68
N ASP A 19 5.05 10.86 -10.46
CA ASP A 19 5.10 10.82 -11.92
C ASP A 19 6.48 11.22 -12.45
N ALA A 20 7.10 12.27 -11.92
CA ALA A 20 8.47 12.63 -12.28
C ALA A 20 9.47 11.57 -11.84
N LEU A 21 9.26 10.92 -10.70
CA LEU A 21 10.08 9.80 -10.25
C LEU A 21 10.00 8.62 -11.25
N ALA A 22 8.79 8.23 -11.68
CA ALA A 22 8.60 7.17 -12.68
C ALA A 22 9.30 7.51 -14.01
N ASN A 23 9.21 8.76 -14.45
CA ASN A 23 9.89 9.23 -15.66
C ASN A 23 11.43 9.16 -15.52
N GLN A 24 11.99 9.55 -14.37
CA GLN A 24 13.44 9.47 -14.15
C GLN A 24 13.94 8.03 -14.11
N ILE A 25 13.19 7.12 -13.49
CA ILE A 25 13.51 5.68 -13.45
C ILE A 25 13.51 5.12 -14.89
N THR A 26 12.51 5.49 -15.69
CA THR A 26 12.43 5.11 -17.11
C THR A 26 13.63 5.66 -17.92
N MET A 27 13.99 6.94 -17.71
CA MET A 27 15.18 7.52 -18.36
C MET A 27 16.50 6.90 -17.88
N ALA A 28 16.54 6.34 -16.68
CA ALA A 28 17.69 5.59 -16.16
C ALA A 28 17.79 4.17 -16.75
N GLY A 29 16.88 3.78 -17.64
CA GLY A 29 16.85 2.46 -18.28
C GLY A 29 16.09 1.40 -17.49
N LEU A 30 15.34 1.79 -16.46
CA LEU A 30 14.46 0.91 -15.70
C LEU A 30 13.01 1.21 -16.11
N GLU A 31 12.43 0.39 -16.96
CA GLU A 31 11.07 0.61 -17.44
C GLU A 31 10.04 0.52 -16.31
N VAL A 32 9.10 1.47 -16.27
CA VAL A 32 8.01 1.52 -15.29
C VAL A 32 6.71 1.13 -15.99
N ASP A 33 6.19 -0.05 -15.66
CA ASP A 33 4.95 -0.59 -16.26
C ASP A 33 3.69 0.16 -15.80
N GLY A 34 3.71 0.74 -14.59
CA GLY A 34 2.57 1.47 -14.04
C GLY A 34 2.75 1.89 -12.58
N VAL A 35 1.96 2.88 -12.17
CA VAL A 35 1.89 3.39 -10.79
C VAL A 35 0.46 3.21 -10.31
N GLU A 36 0.29 2.51 -9.18
CA GLU A 36 -1.02 2.15 -8.62
C GLU A 36 -1.08 2.61 -7.16
N PRO A 37 -2.16 3.29 -6.72
CA PRO A 37 -2.33 3.65 -5.32
C PRO A 37 -2.53 2.40 -4.47
N VAL A 38 -1.99 2.40 -3.25
CA VAL A 38 -2.08 1.25 -2.33
C VAL A 38 -3.49 1.07 -1.77
N ALA A 39 -4.25 2.16 -1.61
CA ALA A 39 -5.61 2.13 -1.07
C ALA A 39 -6.43 3.32 -1.61
N GLU A 40 -7.76 3.21 -1.53
CA GLU A 40 -8.66 4.33 -1.80
C GLU A 40 -8.54 5.43 -0.74
N ALA A 41 -8.72 6.69 -1.16
CA ALA A 41 -8.44 7.87 -0.34
C ALA A 41 -9.37 8.07 0.86
N SER A 42 -10.52 7.37 0.91
CA SER A 42 -11.56 7.65 1.91
C SER A 42 -12.19 6.38 2.45
N MET A 43 -11.56 5.77 3.44
CA MET A 43 -12.23 4.81 4.31
C MET A 43 -11.96 5.15 5.77
N ALA A 44 -13.02 5.12 6.58
CA ALA A 44 -12.98 5.36 8.02
C ALA A 44 -12.47 4.12 8.77
N PHE A 45 -11.30 3.60 8.38
CA PHE A 45 -10.68 2.48 9.06
C PHE A 45 -10.01 2.96 10.34
N VAL A 46 -10.19 2.19 11.41
CA VAL A 46 -9.53 2.38 12.69
C VAL A 46 -8.91 1.06 13.13
N VAL A 47 -7.81 1.15 13.87
CA VAL A 47 -7.21 -0.03 14.51
C VAL A 47 -8.02 -0.35 15.76
N GLY A 48 -8.60 -1.55 15.81
CA GLY A 48 -9.34 -2.07 16.96
C GLY A 48 -8.56 -3.17 17.66
N GLU A 49 -8.64 -3.21 18.98
CA GLU A 49 -8.10 -4.29 19.80
C GLU A 49 -9.20 -5.30 20.13
N VAL A 50 -8.93 -6.59 19.96
CA VAL A 50 -9.86 -7.66 20.32
C VAL A 50 -9.77 -7.93 21.82
N VAL A 51 -10.82 -7.55 22.57
CA VAL A 51 -10.88 -7.70 24.03
C VAL A 51 -11.42 -9.05 24.50
N GLU A 52 -12.29 -9.70 23.71
CA GLU A 52 -12.91 -10.99 24.06
C GLU A 52 -13.36 -11.73 22.78
N CYS A 53 -13.31 -13.08 22.81
CA CYS A 53 -13.88 -13.94 21.79
C CYS A 53 -14.80 -15.00 22.43
N ALA A 54 -16.04 -15.10 21.95
CA ALA A 54 -16.98 -16.14 22.37
C ALA A 54 -17.22 -17.16 21.25
N SER A 55 -17.38 -18.44 21.60
CA SER A 55 -17.72 -19.50 20.64
C SER A 55 -19.25 -19.67 20.54
N ILE A 56 -19.80 -19.39 19.35
CA ILE A 56 -21.18 -19.74 19.00
C ILE A 56 -21.20 -21.15 18.40
N ARG A 57 -22.06 -22.03 18.93
CA ARG A 57 -22.17 -23.45 18.54
C ARG A 57 -23.18 -23.73 17.42
N THR A 58 -23.94 -22.73 16.98
CA THR A 58 -25.12 -22.92 16.11
C THR A 58 -24.89 -22.49 14.66
N LEU A 59 -23.72 -21.94 14.32
CA LEU A 59 -23.39 -21.56 12.94
C LEU A 59 -22.16 -22.33 12.49
N THR A 60 -22.34 -23.20 11.49
CA THR A 60 -21.28 -24.05 10.91
C THR A 60 -20.22 -23.25 10.16
N ASN A 61 -20.35 -21.92 10.07
CA ASN A 61 -19.29 -20.99 9.67
C ASN A 61 -19.64 -19.58 10.16
N CYS A 62 -18.84 -19.05 11.09
CA CYS A 62 -18.62 -17.61 11.17
C CYS A 62 -17.46 -17.29 10.23
N VAL A 63 -17.72 -17.40 8.93
CA VAL A 63 -16.90 -16.83 7.86
C VAL A 63 -17.82 -15.95 7.04
#